data_AF-A0A0X3UUJ0-F1
#
_entry.id   AF-A0A0X3UUJ0-F1
#
_cell.length_a   1.000
_cell.length_b   1.000
_cell.length_c   1.000
_cell.angle_alpha   90.00
_cell.angle_beta   90.00
_cell.angle_gamma   90.00
#
_symmetry.space_group_name_H-M   'P 1'
#
loop_
_entity.id
_entity.type
_entity.pdbx_description
1 polymer ?
#
loop_
_entity_poly.entity_id
_entity_poly.type
_entity_poly.pdbx_seq_one_letter_code
_entity_poly.pdbx_strand_id
1 'polypeptide(L)'
;MDPRTPARRPVTRAALTAALATATCLGAALPATAAPAAPAAAHHRTTATGGGWSQDGLRLNPADNAAVDAYLARARRAERDISPRIRAAALLTHATVVGFEQRLKSPDSLKRKVATRMRETPGQSVQTSLAMINDAVRYTLQWPTGQYTRGVTAAAGLLSSWGDDSTRWSNTWGRPKGYKGINSAWRAPRSGQVFEVQFHTPRSKAAQLETHKLYEEQRLPGTPPERVRELQARQDAIFAAVPVPAGADRLSAPVRRVPAPAPAPLPARAVTA
;
A
#
# COMPACT_ATOMS: atom_id res chain seq x y z
N MET A 1 -12.65 51.07 48.33
CA MET A 1 -11.23 51.39 48.08
C MET A 1 -10.74 50.43 47.00
N ASP A 2 -10.47 51.00 45.83
CA ASP A 2 -9.96 50.36 44.60
C ASP A 2 -8.45 49.98 44.76
N PRO A 3 -7.85 49.20 43.83
CA PRO A 3 -6.99 48.06 44.15
C PRO A 3 -5.56 48.29 43.62
N ARG A 4 -4.61 47.40 43.92
CA ARG A 4 -3.33 47.37 43.17
C ARG A 4 -2.92 45.96 42.79
N THR A 5 -3.24 45.65 41.54
CA THR A 5 -2.55 44.74 40.61
C THR A 5 -1.04 45.00 40.60
N PRO A 6 -0.22 43.97 40.33
CA PRO A 6 1.01 44.18 39.56
C PRO A 6 0.93 43.56 38.16
N ALA A 7 1.47 44.34 37.23
CA ALA A 7 1.37 44.20 35.79
C ALA A 7 2.12 43.00 35.21
N ARG A 8 1.59 42.46 34.10
CA ARG A 8 2.36 41.78 33.06
C ARG A 8 3.12 42.81 32.23
N ARG A 9 4.36 42.51 31.81
CA ARG A 9 4.98 42.89 30.52
C ARG A 9 6.26 42.06 30.28
N PRO A 10 6.77 41.97 29.04
CA PRO A 10 7.15 40.71 28.40
C PRO A 10 8.66 40.50 28.37
N VAL A 11 9.10 39.23 28.29
CA VAL A 11 10.49 38.92 27.89
C VAL A 11 10.49 38.56 26.41
N THR A 12 11.28 39.35 25.69
CA THR A 12 11.54 39.36 24.27
C THR A 12 12.27 38.11 23.77
N ARG A 13 11.99 37.76 22.51
CA ARG A 13 12.79 36.84 21.69
C ARG A 13 14.25 37.30 21.65
N ALA A 14 15.18 36.39 21.87
CA ALA A 14 16.54 36.49 21.34
C ALA A 14 16.88 35.18 20.63
N ALA A 15 17.08 35.28 19.32
CA ALA A 15 17.67 34.26 18.49
C ALA A 15 19.17 34.20 18.75
N LEU A 16 19.73 33.02 18.93
CA LEU A 16 21.17 32.78 18.88
C LEU A 16 21.46 31.80 17.75
N THR A 17 21.66 32.39 16.58
CA THR A 17 22.53 31.86 15.53
C THR A 17 23.98 32.05 15.97
N ALA A 18 24.75 30.97 16.01
CA ALA A 18 26.21 31.03 15.96
C ALA A 18 26.68 30.00 14.93
N ALA A 19 27.37 30.51 13.92
CA ALA A 19 27.92 29.79 12.80
C ALA A 19 29.44 29.63 12.95
N LEU A 20 29.94 28.58 12.29
CA LEU A 20 31.27 28.40 11.68
C LEU A 20 32.55 28.35 12.55
N ALA A 21 33.28 27.23 12.38
CA ALA A 21 34.68 27.20 11.92
C ALA A 21 34.95 25.78 11.35
N THR A 22 34.98 25.53 10.04
CA THR A 22 36.15 25.53 9.13
C THR A 22 37.45 24.97 9.70
N ALA A 23 37.85 23.80 9.20
CA ALA A 23 39.25 23.45 8.97
C ALA A 23 39.35 22.73 7.62
N THR A 24 40.10 23.36 6.72
CA THR A 24 40.50 22.90 5.37
C THR A 24 42.00 22.63 5.37
N CYS A 25 42.43 21.49 4.82
CA CYS A 25 43.68 21.32 4.06
C CYS A 25 43.41 20.18 3.04
N LEU A 26 43.21 20.45 1.75
CA LEU A 26 44.14 20.77 0.65
C LEU A 26 44.91 19.57 0.05
N GLY A 27 44.70 19.39 -1.27
CA GLY A 27 45.52 18.63 -2.20
C GLY A 27 44.70 17.62 -3.01
N ALA A 28 44.51 17.70 -4.32
CA ALA A 28 44.89 18.68 -5.34
C ALA A 28 43.92 18.49 -6.53
N ALA A 29 43.64 19.58 -7.23
CA ALA A 29 42.73 19.67 -8.37
C ALA A 29 43.35 19.15 -9.68
N LEU A 30 42.49 18.76 -10.65
CA LEU A 30 42.40 19.36 -11.99
C LEU A 30 41.08 18.95 -12.69
N PRO A 31 40.57 19.74 -13.65
CA PRO A 31 39.15 19.85 -13.95
C PRO A 31 38.74 19.07 -15.19
N ALA A 32 37.52 18.52 -15.17
CA ALA A 32 36.82 18.12 -16.39
C ALA A 32 35.41 18.70 -16.35
N THR A 33 35.20 19.70 -17.21
CA THR A 33 33.88 20.19 -17.62
C THR A 33 33.07 19.04 -18.20
N ALA A 34 32.01 18.61 -17.52
CA ALA A 34 31.01 17.69 -18.07
C ALA A 34 29.73 18.46 -18.39
N ALA A 35 29.49 18.64 -19.68
CA ALA A 35 28.22 19.05 -20.28
C ALA A 35 27.10 18.04 -19.91
N PRO A 36 25.80 18.39 -20.10
CA PRO A 36 24.69 17.59 -19.57
C PRO A 36 24.62 16.23 -20.27
N ALA A 37 24.59 15.16 -19.47
CA ALA A 37 24.43 13.81 -19.97
C ALA A 37 23.02 13.63 -20.57
N ALA A 38 22.99 13.33 -21.87
CA ALA A 38 21.84 12.84 -22.62
C ALA A 38 21.24 11.56 -21.97
N PRO A 39 19.96 11.25 -22.22
CA PRO A 39 19.27 10.17 -21.51
C PRO A 39 19.89 8.81 -21.84
N ALA A 40 20.22 8.05 -20.81
CA ALA A 40 20.73 6.70 -20.95
C ALA A 40 19.72 5.81 -21.68
N ALA A 41 20.24 5.18 -22.73
CA ALA A 41 19.57 4.33 -23.69
C ALA A 41 18.57 3.33 -23.09
N ALA A 42 17.40 3.27 -23.76
CA ALA A 42 16.38 2.26 -23.65
C ALA A 42 16.97 0.84 -23.53
N HIS A 43 16.75 0.19 -22.39
CA HIS A 43 17.03 -1.23 -22.23
C HIS A 43 15.87 -2.05 -22.81
N HIS A 44 16.19 -2.73 -23.91
CA HIS A 44 15.47 -3.81 -24.58
C HIS A 44 13.94 -3.75 -24.65
N ARG A 45 13.46 -3.26 -25.80
CA ARG A 45 12.18 -3.66 -26.37
C ARG A 45 12.26 -5.14 -26.73
N THR A 46 11.64 -6.02 -25.96
CA THR A 46 11.54 -7.45 -26.31
C THR A 46 10.50 -7.60 -27.41
N THR A 47 10.93 -7.48 -28.66
CA THR A 47 10.17 -7.99 -29.81
C THR A 47 10.38 -9.50 -29.87
N ALA A 48 9.55 -10.25 -29.15
CA ALA A 48 9.33 -11.67 -29.42
C ALA A 48 8.02 -11.78 -30.21
N THR A 49 8.10 -12.27 -31.43
CA THR A 49 6.99 -12.52 -32.38
C THR A 49 6.03 -13.64 -31.94
N GLY A 50 5.91 -13.89 -30.64
CA GLY A 50 4.89 -14.73 -30.03
C GLY A 50 4.54 -14.11 -28.69
N GLY A 51 3.27 -13.75 -28.49
CA GLY A 51 2.77 -12.87 -27.41
C GLY A 51 2.93 -13.35 -25.95
N GLY A 52 3.98 -14.12 -25.62
CA GLY A 52 4.40 -14.45 -24.26
C GLY A 52 5.21 -13.33 -23.60
N TRP A 53 5.64 -13.57 -22.36
CA TRP A 53 6.42 -12.64 -21.56
C TRP A 53 7.60 -13.34 -20.88
N SER A 54 8.73 -12.66 -20.72
CA SER A 54 9.89 -13.18 -20.00
C SER A 54 10.71 -12.07 -19.34
N GLN A 55 11.13 -12.27 -18.10
CA GLN A 55 12.01 -11.37 -17.36
C GLN A 55 12.67 -12.12 -16.19
N ASP A 56 13.95 -11.88 -15.89
CA ASP A 56 14.65 -12.43 -14.70
C ASP A 56 14.52 -13.96 -14.53
N GLY A 57 14.59 -14.70 -15.65
CA GLY A 57 14.43 -16.16 -15.67
C GLY A 57 12.99 -16.67 -15.47
N LEU A 58 12.01 -15.77 -15.34
CA LEU A 58 10.59 -16.07 -15.30
C LEU A 58 9.98 -15.96 -16.69
N ARG A 59 8.96 -16.78 -16.98
CA ARG A 59 8.27 -16.80 -18.27
C ARG A 59 6.77 -17.03 -18.11
N LEU A 60 6.00 -16.46 -19.03
CA LEU A 60 4.60 -16.78 -19.28
C LEU A 60 4.46 -17.12 -20.77
N ASN A 61 3.80 -18.23 -21.09
CA ASN A 61 3.45 -18.53 -22.48
C ASN A 61 2.43 -17.48 -23.00
N PRO A 62 2.16 -17.43 -24.33
CA PRO A 62 1.24 -16.44 -24.88
C PRO A 62 -0.16 -16.43 -24.28
N ALA A 63 -0.74 -17.61 -24.00
CA ALA A 63 -2.08 -17.72 -23.43
C ALA A 63 -2.14 -17.19 -21.98
N ASP A 64 -1.16 -17.55 -21.16
CA ASP A 64 -1.05 -17.08 -19.78
C ASP A 64 -0.79 -15.58 -19.74
N ASN A 65 0.11 -15.08 -20.61
CA ASN A 65 0.37 -13.65 -20.71
C ASN A 65 -0.89 -12.87 -21.12
N ALA A 66 -1.64 -13.35 -22.10
CA ALA A 66 -2.91 -12.76 -22.50
C ALA A 66 -3.95 -12.76 -21.36
N ALA A 67 -4.02 -13.83 -20.56
CA ALA A 67 -4.89 -13.89 -19.38
C ALA A 67 -4.50 -12.83 -18.33
N VAL A 68 -3.21 -12.61 -18.09
CA VAL A 68 -2.71 -11.56 -17.19
C VAL A 68 -3.03 -10.16 -17.74
N ASP A 69 -2.85 -9.93 -19.03
CA ASP A 69 -3.18 -8.66 -19.68
C ASP A 69 -4.70 -8.36 -19.63
N ALA A 70 -5.54 -9.38 -19.85
CA ALA A 70 -6.99 -9.27 -19.69
C ALA A 70 -7.39 -8.96 -18.23
N TYR A 71 -6.70 -9.57 -17.25
CA TYR A 71 -6.90 -9.26 -15.83
C TYR A 71 -6.54 -7.81 -15.50
N LEU A 72 -5.40 -7.30 -15.98
CA LEU A 72 -5.00 -5.89 -15.80
C LEU A 72 -6.03 -4.92 -16.38
N ALA A 73 -6.56 -5.23 -17.57
CA ALA A 73 -7.59 -4.42 -18.19
C ALA A 73 -8.88 -4.37 -17.35
N ARG A 74 -9.31 -5.50 -16.78
CA ARG A 74 -10.45 -5.54 -15.84
C ARG A 74 -10.17 -4.75 -14.56
N ALA A 75 -8.99 -4.94 -13.96
CA ALA A 75 -8.59 -4.21 -12.74
C ALA A 75 -8.57 -2.69 -12.97
N ARG A 76 -8.05 -2.23 -14.12
CA ARG A 76 -8.04 -0.81 -14.51
C ARG A 76 -9.43 -0.24 -14.73
N ARG A 77 -10.35 -1.03 -15.31
CA ARG A 77 -11.76 -0.60 -15.45
C ARG A 77 -12.43 -0.47 -14.08
N ALA A 78 -12.30 -1.49 -13.23
CA ALA A 78 -12.86 -1.50 -11.88
C ALA A 78 -12.30 -0.37 -11.00
N GLU A 79 -11.00 -0.05 -11.13
CA GLU A 79 -10.36 1.03 -10.37
C GLU A 79 -11.05 2.39 -10.54
N ARG A 80 -11.63 2.67 -11.71
CA ARG A 80 -12.36 3.93 -11.98
C ARG A 80 -13.55 4.13 -11.04
N ASP A 81 -14.17 3.04 -10.59
CA ASP A 81 -15.29 3.06 -9.64
C ASP A 81 -14.83 2.93 -8.18
N ILE A 82 -13.68 2.28 -7.95
CA ILE A 82 -13.16 2.05 -6.59
C ILE A 82 -12.49 3.33 -6.05
N SER A 83 -11.68 4.01 -6.86
CA SER A 83 -10.89 5.17 -6.43
C SER A 83 -11.72 6.33 -5.87
N PRO A 84 -12.83 6.76 -6.49
CA PRO A 84 -13.68 7.81 -5.93
C PRO A 84 -14.21 7.44 -4.54
N ARG A 85 -14.62 6.18 -4.34
CA ARG A 85 -15.13 5.69 -3.06
C ARG A 85 -14.03 5.69 -1.99
N ILE A 86 -12.82 5.23 -2.31
CA ILE A 86 -11.68 5.31 -1.39
C ILE A 86 -11.36 6.75 -1.00
N ARG A 87 -11.34 7.67 -1.95
CA ARG A 87 -11.10 9.09 -1.68
C ARG A 87 -12.21 9.70 -0.82
N ALA A 88 -13.47 9.33 -1.06
CA ALA A 88 -14.59 9.76 -0.23
C ALA A 88 -14.47 9.21 1.20
N ALA A 89 -14.16 7.92 1.38
CA ALA A 89 -13.92 7.34 2.70
C ALA A 89 -12.76 8.04 3.41
N ALA A 90 -11.65 8.33 2.70
CA ALA A 90 -10.53 9.06 3.25
C ALA A 90 -10.94 10.47 3.71
N LEU A 91 -11.65 11.23 2.87
CA LEU A 91 -12.13 12.57 3.20
C LEU A 91 -13.04 12.57 4.43
N LEU A 92 -14.06 11.71 4.44
CA LEU A 92 -15.06 11.60 5.52
C LEU A 92 -14.47 11.14 6.86
N THR A 93 -13.29 10.52 6.83
CA THR A 93 -12.62 9.98 8.02
C THR A 93 -11.31 10.69 8.33
N HIS A 94 -11.03 11.80 7.65
CA HIS A 94 -9.80 12.59 7.80
C HIS A 94 -8.50 11.80 7.58
N ALA A 95 -8.54 10.84 6.67
CA ALA A 95 -7.37 10.09 6.22
C ALA A 95 -6.64 10.83 5.09
N THR A 96 -5.33 10.71 5.05
CA THR A 96 -4.53 11.01 3.85
C THR A 96 -4.44 9.77 2.98
N VAL A 97 -4.70 9.91 1.67
CA VAL A 97 -4.43 8.85 0.70
C VAL A 97 -2.98 8.99 0.21
N VAL A 98 -2.14 8.00 0.52
CA VAL A 98 -0.70 8.05 0.24
C VAL A 98 -0.35 7.10 -0.91
N GLY A 99 0.52 7.55 -1.83
CA GLY A 99 0.99 6.73 -2.95
C GLY A 99 -0.09 6.42 -3.99
N PHE A 100 -1.06 7.33 -4.18
CA PHE A 100 -2.21 7.10 -5.06
C PHE A 100 -1.82 6.90 -6.53
N GLU A 101 -0.70 7.48 -6.96
CA GLU A 101 -0.09 7.25 -8.27
C GLU A 101 0.30 5.79 -8.49
N GLN A 102 0.58 5.02 -7.42
CA GLN A 102 0.93 3.60 -7.46
C GLN A 102 -0.26 2.66 -7.26
N ARG A 103 -1.49 3.18 -7.31
CA ARG A 103 -2.71 2.40 -7.01
C ARG A 103 -2.93 1.22 -7.96
N LEU A 104 -2.43 1.29 -9.19
CA LEU A 104 -2.47 0.21 -10.16
C LEU A 104 -1.11 -0.47 -10.23
N LYS A 105 -1.10 -1.80 -10.14
CA LYS A 105 0.13 -2.58 -10.35
C LYS A 105 0.56 -2.46 -11.82
N SER A 106 1.86 -2.20 -12.05
CA SER A 106 2.43 -2.20 -13.39
C SER A 106 2.28 -3.58 -14.06
N PRO A 107 2.13 -3.66 -15.39
CA PRO A 107 2.04 -4.92 -16.11
C PRO A 107 3.17 -5.91 -15.76
N ASP A 108 4.43 -5.48 -15.87
CA ASP A 108 5.57 -6.38 -15.62
C ASP A 108 5.61 -6.91 -14.19
N SER A 109 5.30 -6.06 -13.20
CA SER A 109 5.23 -6.52 -11.80
C SER A 109 4.09 -7.51 -11.54
N LEU A 110 2.98 -7.44 -12.29
CA LEU A 110 1.92 -8.44 -12.18
C LEU A 110 2.35 -9.75 -12.86
N LYS A 111 2.90 -9.67 -14.07
CA LYS A 111 3.40 -10.83 -14.83
C LYS A 111 4.48 -11.58 -14.05
N ARG A 112 5.45 -10.85 -13.49
CA ARG A 112 6.48 -11.41 -12.59
C ARG A 112 5.85 -12.12 -11.40
N LYS A 113 4.88 -11.49 -10.72
CA LYS A 113 4.20 -12.08 -9.56
C LYS A 113 3.46 -13.37 -9.90
N VAL A 114 2.78 -13.41 -11.05
CA VAL A 114 2.07 -14.61 -11.53
C VAL A 114 3.07 -15.71 -11.90
N ALA A 115 4.09 -15.39 -12.69
CA ALA A 115 5.11 -16.35 -13.10
C ALA A 115 5.88 -16.92 -11.90
N THR A 116 6.23 -16.09 -10.91
CA THR A 116 6.86 -16.54 -9.66
C THR A 116 5.99 -17.55 -8.94
N ARG A 117 4.69 -17.27 -8.76
CA ARG A 117 3.77 -18.22 -8.10
C ARG A 117 3.65 -19.54 -8.87
N MET A 118 3.56 -19.50 -10.19
CA MET A 118 3.47 -20.72 -11.01
C MET A 118 4.75 -21.56 -10.94
N ARG A 119 5.92 -20.91 -10.78
CA ARG A 119 7.20 -21.58 -10.57
C ARG A 119 7.31 -22.20 -9.18
N GLU A 120 6.87 -21.47 -8.14
CA GLU A 120 6.90 -21.92 -6.74
C GLU A 120 5.89 -23.04 -6.45
N THR A 121 4.79 -23.10 -7.21
CA THR A 121 3.75 -24.13 -7.07
C THR A 121 3.54 -24.85 -8.41
N PRO A 122 4.34 -25.88 -8.73
CA PRO A 122 4.19 -26.66 -9.96
C PRO A 122 2.77 -27.19 -10.16
N GLY A 123 2.23 -27.05 -11.38
CA GLY A 123 0.86 -27.45 -11.73
C GLY A 123 -0.22 -26.39 -11.46
N GLN A 124 0.12 -25.26 -10.83
CA GLN A 124 -0.84 -24.18 -10.62
C GLN A 124 -1.15 -23.42 -11.92
N SER A 125 -2.44 -23.24 -12.22
CA SER A 125 -2.88 -22.47 -13.38
C SER A 125 -2.66 -20.96 -13.23
N VAL A 126 -2.62 -20.25 -14.36
CA VAL A 126 -2.63 -18.78 -14.38
C VAL A 126 -3.86 -18.20 -13.68
N GLN A 127 -5.04 -18.84 -13.82
CA GLN A 127 -6.29 -18.36 -13.22
C GLN A 127 -6.27 -18.49 -11.70
N THR A 128 -5.81 -19.63 -11.18
CA THR A 128 -5.59 -19.82 -9.74
C THR A 128 -4.60 -18.80 -9.19
N SER A 129 -3.51 -18.55 -9.93
CA SER A 129 -2.50 -17.56 -9.55
C SER A 129 -3.06 -16.14 -9.51
N LEU A 130 -3.88 -15.75 -10.49
CA LEU A 130 -4.56 -14.45 -10.56
C LEU A 130 -5.61 -14.27 -9.47
N ALA A 131 -6.36 -15.32 -9.14
CA ALA A 131 -7.38 -15.29 -8.08
C ALA A 131 -6.79 -15.00 -6.69
N MET A 132 -5.50 -15.29 -6.48
CA MET A 132 -4.77 -14.97 -5.25
C MET A 132 -4.13 -13.57 -5.23
N ILE A 133 -4.36 -12.75 -6.26
CA ILE A 133 -3.82 -11.39 -6.35
C ILE A 133 -4.86 -10.38 -5.89
N ASN A 134 -4.61 -9.80 -4.73
CA ASN A 134 -5.48 -8.78 -4.12
C ASN A 134 -4.98 -7.34 -4.35
N ASP A 135 -3.71 -7.17 -4.74
CA ASP A 135 -2.99 -5.89 -4.79
C ASP A 135 -2.81 -5.33 -6.22
N ALA A 136 -3.64 -5.77 -7.16
CA ALA A 136 -3.67 -5.24 -8.52
C ALA A 136 -4.23 -3.82 -8.56
N VAL A 137 -5.24 -3.56 -7.73
CA VAL A 137 -5.71 -2.23 -7.31
C VAL A 137 -5.42 -2.12 -5.81
N ARG A 138 -4.71 -1.07 -5.37
CA ARG A 138 -4.31 -0.91 -3.96
C ARG A 138 -4.35 0.54 -3.51
N TYR A 139 -4.62 0.74 -2.23
CA TYR A 139 -4.63 2.07 -1.61
C TYR A 139 -3.95 2.01 -0.24
N THR A 140 -3.35 3.13 0.16
CA THR A 140 -2.90 3.33 1.55
C THR A 140 -3.65 4.51 2.14
N LEU A 141 -4.37 4.28 3.22
CA LEU A 141 -4.99 5.33 4.03
C LEU A 141 -4.15 5.53 5.30
N GLN A 142 -3.87 6.80 5.60
CA GLN A 142 -3.00 7.20 6.69
C GLN A 142 -3.69 8.18 7.63
N TRP A 143 -3.57 7.95 8.93
CA TRP A 143 -4.06 8.85 9.98
C TRP A 143 -2.96 9.19 10.99
N PRO A 144 -3.00 10.37 11.63
CA PRO A 144 -2.21 10.63 12.83
C PRO A 144 -2.42 9.55 13.89
N THR A 145 -1.39 9.22 14.67
CA THR A 145 -1.43 8.12 15.66
C THR A 145 -2.63 8.22 16.60
N GLY A 146 -2.93 9.41 17.14
CA GLY A 146 -4.06 9.62 18.06
C GLY A 146 -5.46 9.46 17.42
N GLN A 147 -5.56 9.46 16.08
CA GLN A 147 -6.82 9.33 15.35
C GLN A 147 -6.96 7.98 14.64
N TYR A 148 -5.88 7.17 14.60
CA TYR A 148 -5.78 5.97 13.79
C TYR A 148 -6.93 4.98 14.02
N THR A 149 -7.18 4.58 15.27
CA THR A 149 -8.16 3.54 15.58
C THR A 149 -9.57 3.96 15.16
N ARG A 150 -9.98 5.18 15.52
CA ARG A 150 -11.28 5.74 15.09
C ARG A 150 -11.39 5.88 13.57
N GLY A 151 -10.32 6.37 12.93
CA GLY A 151 -10.26 6.55 11.48
C GLY A 151 -10.41 5.23 10.72
N VAL A 152 -9.70 4.18 11.14
CA VAL A 152 -9.80 2.84 10.54
C VAL A 152 -11.20 2.26 10.74
N THR A 153 -11.75 2.31 11.95
CA THR A 153 -13.11 1.81 12.21
C THR A 153 -14.14 2.51 11.32
N ALA A 154 -14.06 3.84 11.21
CA ALA A 154 -14.98 4.61 10.38
C ALA A 154 -14.81 4.32 8.88
N ALA A 155 -13.57 4.26 8.37
CA ALA A 155 -13.32 4.01 6.95
C ALA A 155 -13.72 2.59 6.55
N ALA A 156 -13.35 1.59 7.35
CA ALA A 156 -13.76 0.21 7.12
C ALA A 156 -15.29 0.05 7.19
N GLY A 157 -15.94 0.73 8.14
CA GLY A 157 -17.39 0.77 8.24
C GLY A 157 -18.07 1.40 7.01
N LEU A 158 -17.53 2.51 6.50
CA LEU A 158 -18.04 3.16 5.28
C LEU A 158 -17.93 2.24 4.06
N LEU A 159 -16.76 1.66 3.82
CA LEU A 159 -16.55 0.72 2.71
C LEU A 159 -17.54 -0.45 2.78
N SER A 160 -17.70 -1.05 3.97
CA SER A 160 -18.69 -2.10 4.18
C SER A 160 -20.13 -1.62 3.94
N SER A 161 -20.49 -0.42 4.39
CA SER A 161 -21.83 0.14 4.17
C SER A 161 -22.15 0.42 2.70
N TRP A 162 -21.12 0.64 1.87
CA TRP A 162 -21.24 0.80 0.42
C TRP A 162 -21.19 -0.53 -0.35
N GLY A 163 -21.18 -1.65 0.37
CA GLY A 163 -21.22 -2.99 -0.20
C GLY A 163 -19.86 -3.58 -0.56
N ASP A 164 -18.74 -2.97 -0.15
CA ASP A 164 -17.43 -3.61 -0.28
C ASP A 164 -17.26 -4.68 0.82
N ASP A 165 -17.20 -5.95 0.42
CA ASP A 165 -17.04 -7.06 1.35
C ASP A 165 -15.55 -7.27 1.70
N SER A 166 -15.21 -7.27 2.99
CA SER A 166 -13.86 -7.62 3.43
C SER A 166 -13.62 -9.11 3.20
N THR A 167 -12.65 -9.42 2.35
CA THR A 167 -12.23 -10.80 2.01
C THR A 167 -10.98 -11.23 2.77
N ARG A 168 -10.23 -10.26 3.31
CA ARG A 168 -9.05 -10.50 4.15
C ARG A 168 -8.85 -9.33 5.12
N TRP A 169 -8.47 -9.66 6.35
CA TRP A 169 -8.06 -8.69 7.35
C TRP A 169 -6.84 -9.18 8.10
N SER A 170 -5.69 -8.53 7.90
CA SER A 170 -4.43 -8.86 8.56
C SER A 170 -4.01 -7.71 9.46
N ASN A 171 -4.40 -7.78 10.73
CA ASN A 171 -3.96 -6.84 11.76
C ASN A 171 -2.63 -7.32 12.38
N THR A 172 -1.61 -6.46 12.33
CA THR A 172 -0.26 -6.78 12.79
C THR A 172 0.22 -5.91 13.96
N TRP A 173 -0.62 -4.98 14.43
CA TRP A 173 -0.24 -4.05 15.51
C TRP A 173 0.20 -4.74 16.80
N GLY A 174 -0.51 -5.81 17.17
CA GLY A 174 -0.22 -6.62 18.37
C GLY A 174 0.96 -7.58 18.26
N ARG A 175 1.61 -7.69 17.10
CA ARG A 175 2.78 -8.59 16.94
C ARG A 175 4.00 -8.00 17.64
N PRO A 176 4.81 -8.78 18.37
CA PRO A 176 6.00 -8.25 19.04
C PRO A 176 7.09 -7.78 18.06
N LYS A 177 7.16 -8.40 16.88
CA LYS A 177 8.16 -8.12 15.83
C LYS A 177 7.51 -8.01 14.45
N GLY A 178 8.26 -7.45 13.51
CA GLY A 178 7.86 -7.29 12.11
C GLY A 178 6.89 -6.14 11.86
N TYR A 179 6.35 -6.14 10.64
CA TYR A 179 5.49 -5.10 10.09
C TYR A 179 4.38 -4.62 11.05
N LYS A 180 4.16 -3.31 11.06
CA LYS A 180 3.12 -2.63 11.86
C LYS A 180 2.11 -1.95 10.94
N GLY A 181 0.85 -2.36 11.04
CA GLY A 181 -0.24 -1.83 10.23
C GLY A 181 -1.37 -2.83 10.08
N ILE A 182 -2.37 -2.46 9.29
CA ILE A 182 -3.40 -3.40 8.84
C ILE A 182 -3.33 -3.49 7.31
N ASN A 183 -3.23 -4.71 6.80
CA ASN A 183 -3.41 -4.98 5.38
C ASN A 183 -4.75 -5.71 5.20
N SER A 184 -5.63 -5.14 4.37
CA SER A 184 -6.98 -5.66 4.15
C SER A 184 -7.27 -5.80 2.66
N ALA A 185 -8.10 -6.77 2.30
CA ALA A 185 -8.60 -6.94 0.94
C ALA A 185 -10.13 -6.85 0.93
N TRP A 186 -10.66 -6.25 -0.12
CA TRP A 186 -12.07 -5.89 -0.26
C TRP A 186 -12.55 -6.29 -1.65
N ARG A 187 -13.79 -6.77 -1.76
CA ARG A 187 -14.41 -7.08 -3.04
C ARG A 187 -15.38 -5.98 -3.43
N ALA A 188 -15.11 -5.32 -4.55
CA ALA A 188 -16.00 -4.29 -5.08
C ALA A 188 -17.33 -4.92 -5.55
N PRO A 189 -18.50 -4.40 -5.12
CA PRO A 189 -19.78 -5.07 -5.33
C PRO A 189 -20.20 -5.17 -6.79
N ARG A 190 -19.89 -4.16 -7.62
CA ARG A 190 -20.32 -4.11 -9.03
C ARG A 190 -19.43 -4.93 -9.94
N SER A 191 -18.11 -4.77 -9.82
CA SER A 191 -17.14 -5.40 -10.73
C SER A 191 -16.65 -6.76 -10.22
N GLY A 192 -16.88 -7.10 -8.95
CA GLY A 192 -16.29 -8.25 -8.29
C GLY A 192 -14.77 -8.17 -8.09
N GLN A 193 -14.12 -7.09 -8.53
CA GLN A 193 -12.69 -6.90 -8.44
C GLN A 193 -12.27 -6.83 -6.97
N VAL A 194 -11.26 -7.62 -6.60
CA VAL A 194 -10.62 -7.51 -5.29
C VAL A 194 -9.59 -6.39 -5.33
N PHE A 195 -9.59 -5.55 -4.30
CA PHE A 195 -8.61 -4.48 -4.10
C PHE A 195 -8.08 -4.47 -2.68
N GLU A 196 -6.86 -3.99 -2.51
CA GLU A 196 -6.19 -3.87 -1.22
C GLU A 196 -6.38 -2.48 -0.62
N VAL A 197 -6.63 -2.41 0.68
CA VAL A 197 -6.50 -1.17 1.46
C VAL A 197 -5.57 -1.42 2.64
N GLN A 198 -4.49 -0.67 2.69
CA GLN A 198 -3.55 -0.65 3.80
C GLN A 198 -3.89 0.52 4.72
N PHE A 199 -3.93 0.27 6.03
CA PHE A 199 -4.15 1.28 7.05
C PHE A 199 -2.87 1.51 7.84
N HIS A 200 -2.41 2.77 7.87
CA HIS A 200 -1.15 3.16 8.49
C HIS A 200 -1.25 4.43 9.34
N THR A 201 -0.28 4.57 10.24
CA THR A 201 0.17 5.86 10.78
C THR A 201 1.36 6.39 9.96
N PRO A 202 1.72 7.69 10.03
CA PRO A 202 2.92 8.20 9.38
C PRO A 202 4.19 7.42 9.75
N ARG A 203 4.39 7.11 11.03
CA ARG A 203 5.57 6.36 11.53
C ARG A 203 5.60 4.93 11.00
N SER A 204 4.45 4.24 10.97
CA SER A 204 4.40 2.88 10.41
C SER A 204 4.58 2.84 8.89
N LYS A 205 4.07 3.85 8.17
CA LYS A 205 4.29 3.95 6.71
C LYS A 205 5.75 4.25 6.38
N ALA A 206 6.39 5.16 7.11
CA ALA A 206 7.82 5.43 6.96
C ALA A 206 8.66 4.17 7.24
N ALA A 207 8.37 3.46 8.32
CA ALA A 207 9.02 2.18 8.62
C ALA A 207 8.81 1.14 7.50
N GLN A 208 7.62 1.03 6.92
CA GLN A 208 7.36 0.16 5.77
C GLN A 208 8.23 0.53 4.56
N LEU A 209 8.35 1.82 4.23
CA LEU A 209 9.13 2.27 3.08
C LEU A 209 10.64 2.03 3.28
N GLU A 210 11.14 2.26 4.48
CA GLU A 210 12.53 2.00 4.84
C GLU A 210 12.85 0.49 4.80
N THR A 211 12.00 -0.32 5.42
CA THR A 211 12.19 -1.78 5.47
C THR A 211 11.97 -2.46 4.12
N HIS A 212 11.23 -1.85 3.19
CA HIS A 212 10.96 -2.46 1.89
C HIS A 212 12.24 -2.81 1.13
N LYS A 213 13.25 -1.94 1.14
CA LYS A 213 14.54 -2.21 0.47
C LYS A 213 15.27 -3.40 1.10
N LEU A 214 15.25 -3.49 2.43
CA LEU A 214 15.85 -4.58 3.19
C LEU A 214 15.15 -5.91 2.90
N TYR A 215 13.82 -5.88 2.81
CA TYR A 215 13.00 -7.04 2.44
C TYR A 215 13.27 -7.51 1.01
N GLU A 216 13.43 -6.57 0.06
CA GLU A 216 13.76 -6.87 -1.34
C GLU A 216 15.12 -7.58 -1.47
N GLU A 217 16.11 -7.18 -0.67
CA GLU A 217 17.41 -7.87 -0.59
C GLU A 217 17.29 -9.23 0.11
N GLN A 218 16.59 -9.29 1.24
CA GLN A 218 16.46 -10.50 2.05
C GLN A 218 15.85 -11.67 1.26
N ARG A 219 14.91 -11.39 0.35
CA ARG A 219 14.19 -12.43 -0.41
C ARG A 219 14.91 -12.94 -1.66
N LEU A 220 16.09 -12.40 -2.00
CA LEU A 220 16.82 -12.88 -3.18
C LEU A 220 17.34 -14.30 -2.93
N PRO A 221 17.23 -15.23 -3.91
CA PRO A 221 17.68 -16.63 -3.75
C PRO A 221 19.16 -16.81 -3.40
N GLY A 222 19.99 -15.78 -3.54
CA GLY A 222 21.43 -15.81 -3.25
C GLY A 222 21.86 -15.07 -1.99
N THR A 223 20.92 -14.53 -1.20
CA THR A 223 21.28 -13.78 0.02
C THR A 223 21.78 -14.75 1.11
N PRO A 224 23.02 -14.58 1.61
CA PRO A 224 23.58 -15.50 2.61
C PRO A 224 22.76 -15.54 3.92
N PRO A 225 22.70 -16.68 4.63
CA PRO A 225 21.90 -16.81 5.85
C PRO A 225 22.23 -15.80 6.95
N GLU A 226 23.50 -15.46 7.13
CA GLU A 226 23.94 -14.41 8.08
C GLU A 226 23.40 -13.03 7.68
N ARG A 227 23.41 -12.72 6.38
CA ARG A 227 22.86 -11.47 5.85
C ARG A 227 21.33 -11.44 6.01
N VAL A 228 20.64 -12.55 5.78
CA VAL A 228 19.20 -12.67 6.05
C VAL A 228 18.90 -12.38 7.53
N ARG A 229 19.69 -12.92 8.47
CA ARG A 229 19.52 -12.64 9.91
C ARG A 229 19.74 -11.17 10.25
N GLU A 230 20.79 -10.55 9.69
CA GLU A 230 21.08 -9.13 9.86
C GLU A 230 19.93 -8.24 9.33
N LEU A 231 19.49 -8.48 8.10
CA LEU A 231 18.39 -7.75 7.47
C LEU A 231 17.09 -7.90 8.26
N GLN A 232 16.80 -9.10 8.78
CA GLN A 232 15.64 -9.35 9.61
C GLN A 232 15.71 -8.58 10.93
N ALA A 233 16.86 -8.62 11.63
CA ALA A 233 17.06 -7.91 12.88
C ALA A 233 16.91 -6.38 12.70
N ARG A 234 17.43 -5.84 11.59
CA ARG A 234 17.30 -4.42 11.26
C ARG A 234 15.84 -4.03 11.00
N GLN A 235 15.11 -4.84 10.24
CA GLN A 235 13.68 -4.60 10.01
C GLN A 235 12.86 -4.65 11.30
N ASP A 236 13.14 -5.62 12.17
CA ASP A 236 12.48 -5.73 13.47
C ASP A 236 12.76 -4.52 14.36
N ALA A 237 14.01 -4.02 14.38
CA ALA A 237 14.38 -2.82 15.12
C ALA A 237 13.64 -1.57 14.61
N ILE A 238 13.55 -1.38 13.29
CA ILE A 238 12.82 -0.26 12.67
C ILE A 238 11.33 -0.32 13.06
N PHE A 239 10.69 -1.49 12.98
CA PHE A 239 9.28 -1.61 13.33
C PHE A 239 9.01 -1.57 14.85
N ALA A 240 9.96 -2.00 15.69
CA ALA A 240 9.84 -1.90 17.13
C ALA A 240 9.76 -0.44 17.61
N ALA A 241 10.39 0.49 16.89
CA ALA A 241 10.35 1.92 17.17
C ALA A 241 9.03 2.61 16.77
N VAL A 242 8.11 1.90 16.09
CA VAL A 242 6.82 2.46 15.65
C VAL A 242 5.85 2.50 16.83
N PRO A 243 5.35 3.69 17.22
CA PRO A 243 4.34 3.79 18.28
C PRO A 243 3.05 3.06 17.87
N VAL A 244 2.57 2.16 18.73
CA VAL A 244 1.30 1.45 18.53
C VAL A 244 0.15 2.38 18.93
N PRO A 245 -0.80 2.70 18.02
CA PRO A 245 -1.95 3.50 18.38
C PRO A 245 -2.84 2.78 19.41
N ALA A 246 -3.45 3.54 20.32
CA ALA A 246 -4.32 2.97 21.35
C ALA A 246 -5.45 2.14 20.74
N GLY A 247 -5.56 0.87 21.15
CA GLY A 247 -6.59 -0.07 20.69
C GLY A 247 -6.39 -0.59 19.25
N ALA A 248 -5.30 -0.24 18.57
CA ALA A 248 -5.07 -0.68 17.19
C ALA A 248 -4.91 -2.20 17.05
N ASP A 249 -4.39 -2.87 18.08
CA ASP A 249 -4.26 -4.32 18.19
C ASP A 249 -5.62 -5.06 18.21
N ARG A 250 -6.69 -4.38 18.62
CA ARG A 250 -8.05 -4.95 18.76
C ARG A 250 -8.94 -4.69 17.55
N LEU A 251 -8.46 -3.94 16.55
CA LEU A 251 -9.23 -3.66 15.33
C LEU A 251 -9.49 -4.95 14.54
N SER A 252 -10.77 -5.25 14.33
CA SER A 252 -11.26 -6.35 13.49
C SER A 252 -11.86 -5.82 12.18
N ALA A 253 -12.03 -6.72 11.21
CA ALA A 253 -12.81 -6.43 10.01
C ALA A 253 -14.25 -6.02 10.38
N PRO A 254 -14.90 -5.17 9.57
CA PRO A 254 -16.32 -4.92 9.74
C PRO A 254 -17.13 -6.20 9.48
N VAL A 255 -18.26 -6.35 10.17
CA VAL A 255 -19.17 -7.46 9.95
C VAL A 255 -19.71 -7.38 8.52
N ARG A 256 -19.54 -8.47 7.76
CA ARG A 256 -20.07 -8.58 6.41
C ARG A 256 -21.59 -8.42 6.45
N ARG A 257 -22.10 -7.35 5.83
CA ARG A 257 -23.54 -7.18 5.62
C ARG A 257 -23.93 -7.94 4.36
N VAL A 258 -24.44 -9.15 4.53
CA VAL A 258 -25.14 -9.84 3.43
C VAL A 258 -26.32 -8.93 3.04
N PRO A 259 -26.47 -8.55 1.76
CA PRO A 259 -27.66 -7.82 1.33
C PRO A 259 -28.89 -8.63 1.73
N ALA A 260 -29.87 -8.01 2.39
CA ALA A 260 -31.13 -8.68 2.66
C ALA A 260 -31.69 -9.23 1.33
N PRO A 261 -32.23 -10.46 1.30
CA PRO A 261 -32.88 -10.96 0.10
C PRO A 261 -33.92 -9.93 -0.34
N ALA A 262 -33.98 -9.65 -1.65
CA ALA A 262 -34.96 -8.73 -2.20
C ALA A 262 -36.37 -9.18 -1.73
N PRO A 263 -37.23 -8.26 -1.26
CA PRO A 263 -38.60 -8.62 -0.90
C PRO A 263 -39.25 -9.33 -2.10
N ALA A 264 -39.91 -10.45 -1.83
CA ALA A 264 -40.61 -11.21 -2.86
C ALA A 264 -41.54 -10.26 -3.64
N PRO A 265 -41.60 -10.35 -4.98
CA PRO A 265 -42.52 -9.53 -5.75
C PRO A 265 -43.93 -9.74 -5.20
N LEU A 266 -44.61 -8.63 -4.90
CA LEU A 266 -46.01 -8.66 -4.44
C LEU A 266 -46.83 -9.42 -5.49
N PRO A 267 -47.70 -10.37 -5.08
CA PRO A 267 -48.54 -11.08 -6.02
C PRO A 267 -49.36 -10.07 -6.82
N ALA A 268 -49.33 -10.20 -8.14
CA ALA A 268 -50.12 -9.37 -9.02
C ALA A 268 -51.59 -9.44 -8.58
N ARG A 269 -52.19 -8.29 -8.25
CA ARG A 269 -53.62 -8.19 -8.01
C ARG A 269 -54.33 -8.67 -9.26
N ALA A 270 -55.04 -9.80 -9.17
CA ALA A 270 -55.96 -10.22 -10.19
C ALA A 270 -57.02 -9.13 -10.34
N VAL A 271 -57.02 -8.45 -11.48
CA VAL A 271 -58.13 -7.60 -11.90
C VAL A 271 -59.18 -8.56 -12.46
N THR A 272 -60.18 -8.88 -11.64
CA THR A 272 -61.40 -9.53 -12.13
C THR A 272 -62.22 -8.48 -12.88
N ALA A 273 -62.47 -8.77 -14.16
CA ALA A 273 -63.44 -8.06 -15.00
C ALA A 273 -64.88 -8.47 -14.62
#